data_AF-A0A7X8V2P7-F1
#
_entry.id   AF-A0A7X8V2P7-F1
#
_cell.length_a   1.000
_cell.length_b   1.000
_cell.length_c   1.000
_cell.angle_alpha   90.00
_cell.angle_beta   90.00
_cell.angle_gamma   90.00
#
_symmetry.space_group_name_H-M   'P 1'
#
loop_
_entity.id
_entity.type
_entity.pdbx_description
1 polymer ?
#
loop_
_entity_poly.entity_id
_entity_poly.type
_entity_poly.pdbx_seq_one_letter_code
_entity_poly.pdbx_strand_id
1 'polypeptide(L)'
;MRKAIVAIVGRPNVGKSTLFNRLTGRRLAIVESIPGVTRDRLYAEGEWADRRFFLVDTGGIAPVQPGDPIQQQVFEQAVLAVDEADLILFVVDGPAGLQALDREVADILRRAAKPVVLVVNKADSYQPELAADFYALGFGEPVLVSAEHGLNLDGLLDAVVAHLPPVAAEEETTAVKVAIIGRPNVGKSSLVNALLGEERVIVSPVPGTTRDAVDTPLRFQDQDFLLIDTAGIRRARGRASSRDAVEYYSVLRAIQAVERADVTLVLLNAGEFLLEQDKKVAAIPHETGRATILVVNKWDLVEKTSRTAQEYEKRLRAEMPFIRYAPVLFLSARTGLRVGRVLPEVTRVAA
;
A
#
# COMPACT_ATOMS: atom_id res chain seq x y z
N MET A 1 -4.33 6.40 11.91
CA MET A 1 -4.96 7.11 10.76
C MET A 1 -4.39 6.59 9.45
N ARG A 2 -5.15 6.60 8.35
CA ARG A 2 -4.61 6.26 7.02
C ARG A 2 -3.70 7.39 6.55
N LYS A 3 -2.42 7.11 6.28
CA LYS A 3 -1.53 8.06 5.59
C LYS A 3 -1.95 8.19 4.12
N ALA A 4 -1.92 9.42 3.62
CA ALA A 4 -2.23 9.70 2.21
C ALA A 4 -1.10 9.18 1.31
N ILE A 5 -1.45 8.75 0.09
CA ILE A 5 -0.48 8.34 -0.93
C ILE A 5 -0.24 9.50 -1.91
N VAL A 6 1.02 9.86 -2.11
CA VAL A 6 1.49 10.83 -3.09
C VAL A 6 2.28 10.08 -4.17
N ALA A 7 1.79 10.07 -5.40
CA ALA A 7 2.45 9.38 -6.51
C ALA A 7 3.17 10.36 -7.44
N ILE A 8 4.41 10.05 -7.82
CA ILE A 8 5.20 10.83 -8.77
C ILE A 8 5.04 10.23 -10.16
N VAL A 9 4.44 11.00 -11.08
CA VAL A 9 4.13 10.58 -12.45
C VAL A 9 4.80 11.52 -13.45
N GLY A 10 5.18 11.02 -14.61
CA GLY A 10 5.76 11.81 -15.69
C GLY A 10 6.50 10.94 -16.68
N ARG A 11 6.84 11.47 -17.86
CA ARG A 11 7.59 10.72 -18.88
C ARG A 11 8.98 10.30 -18.37
N PRO A 12 9.71 9.39 -19.06
CA PRO A 12 11.06 9.02 -18.67
C PRO A 12 12.00 10.24 -18.64
N ASN A 13 13.03 10.16 -17.79
CA ASN A 13 14.13 11.14 -17.70
C ASN A 13 13.77 12.57 -17.25
N VAL A 14 12.54 12.83 -16.80
CA VAL A 14 12.15 14.12 -16.17
C VAL A 14 12.70 14.29 -14.75
N GLY A 15 13.34 13.26 -14.20
CA GLY A 15 13.97 13.31 -12.86
C GLY A 15 13.07 12.85 -11.70
N LYS A 16 12.05 12.00 -11.96
CA LYS A 16 11.17 11.42 -10.92
C LYS A 16 11.93 10.77 -9.76
N SER A 17 12.86 9.86 -10.07
CA SER A 17 13.61 9.14 -9.04
C SER A 17 14.60 10.04 -8.30
N THR A 18 15.17 11.05 -8.96
CA THR A 18 15.98 12.09 -8.29
C THR A 18 15.14 12.86 -7.29
N LEU A 19 13.93 13.29 -7.70
CA LEU A 19 12.99 13.99 -6.83
C LEU A 19 12.55 13.11 -5.66
N PHE A 20 12.19 11.85 -5.92
CA PHE A 20 11.85 10.86 -4.90
C PHE A 20 12.95 10.72 -3.84
N ASN A 21 14.20 10.49 -4.27
CA ASN A 21 15.32 10.32 -3.35
C ASN A 21 15.59 11.59 -2.54
N ARG A 22 15.39 12.76 -3.15
CA ARG A 22 15.64 14.04 -2.50
C ARG A 22 14.60 14.38 -1.44
N LEU A 23 13.32 14.12 -1.74
CA LEU A 23 12.21 14.33 -0.80
C LEU A 23 12.27 13.36 0.39
N THR A 24 12.81 12.17 0.18
CA THR A 24 12.88 11.11 1.21
C THR A 24 14.16 11.18 2.06
N GLY A 25 15.23 11.82 1.58
CA GLY A 25 16.55 11.83 2.21
C GLY A 25 16.77 12.75 3.43
N ARG A 26 15.74 13.35 4.04
CA ARG A 26 15.92 14.27 5.20
C ARG A 26 15.65 13.68 6.59
N ARG A 27 15.08 12.48 6.71
CA ARG A 27 15.12 11.60 7.91
C ARG A 27 14.31 10.36 7.57
N LEU A 28 14.99 9.32 7.13
CA LEU A 28 14.32 8.06 6.88
C LEU A 28 14.15 7.31 8.20
N ALA A 29 12.91 7.01 8.59
CA ALA A 29 12.63 5.71 9.19
C ALA A 29 12.73 4.69 8.04
N ILE A 30 13.96 4.40 7.61
CA ILE A 30 14.23 3.31 6.66
C ILE A 30 13.79 2.05 7.39
N VAL A 31 12.96 1.27 6.69
CA VAL A 31 12.90 -0.19 6.82
C VAL A 31 14.33 -0.72 6.74
N GLU A 32 14.94 -0.91 7.90
CA GLU A 32 16.22 -1.60 8.03
C GLU A 32 16.01 -2.99 7.44
N SER A 33 16.89 -3.40 6.53
CA SER A 33 16.74 -4.64 5.77
C SER A 33 16.62 -5.82 6.72
N ILE A 34 15.43 -6.41 6.81
CA ILE A 34 15.25 -7.68 7.50
C ILE A 34 16.10 -8.73 6.75
N PRO A 35 17.00 -9.45 7.44
CA PRO A 35 17.71 -10.57 6.84
C PRO A 35 16.73 -11.58 6.26
N GLY A 36 16.80 -11.80 4.95
CA GLY A 36 15.93 -12.75 4.23
C GLY A 36 14.79 -12.12 3.44
N VAL A 37 14.71 -10.78 3.31
CA VAL A 37 13.73 -10.09 2.47
C VAL A 37 14.46 -9.24 1.41
N THR A 38 14.08 -9.39 0.14
CA THR A 38 14.61 -8.57 -0.97
C THR A 38 14.00 -7.16 -0.96
N ARG A 39 14.83 -6.15 -1.29
CA ARG A 39 14.53 -4.73 -1.10
C ARG A 39 13.98 -4.10 -2.38
N ASP A 40 12.73 -3.60 -2.34
CA ASP A 40 12.17 -2.80 -3.44
C ASP A 40 11.97 -1.35 -2.97
N ARG A 41 12.70 -0.41 -3.58
CA ARG A 41 12.78 1.02 -3.19
C ARG A 41 11.62 1.86 -3.76
N LEU A 42 10.41 1.33 -3.73
CA LEU A 42 9.31 1.85 -4.55
C LEU A 42 8.34 2.76 -3.78
N TYR A 43 8.51 2.91 -2.46
CA TYR A 43 7.80 3.87 -1.64
C TYR A 43 8.65 4.29 -0.44
N ALA A 44 8.31 5.43 0.15
CA ALA A 44 8.93 5.92 1.37
C ALA A 44 7.96 6.80 2.16
N GLU A 45 8.14 6.88 3.47
CA GLU A 45 7.39 7.82 4.29
C GLU A 45 8.03 9.21 4.22
N GLY A 46 7.20 10.22 3.96
CA GLY A 46 7.54 11.63 4.08
C GLY A 46 6.78 12.28 5.23
N GLU A 47 7.44 13.24 5.89
CA GLU A 47 6.82 14.10 6.91
C GLU A 47 7.17 15.55 6.60
N TRP A 48 6.14 16.41 6.53
CA TRP A 48 6.30 17.85 6.37
C TRP A 48 5.18 18.59 7.09
N ALA A 49 5.51 19.63 7.87
CA ALA A 49 4.55 20.40 8.64
C ALA A 49 3.54 19.53 9.43
N ASP A 50 4.06 18.54 10.18
CA ASP A 50 3.30 17.54 10.96
C ASP A 50 2.34 16.65 10.15
N ARG A 51 2.48 16.64 8.82
CA ARG A 51 1.68 15.81 7.91
C ARG A 51 2.54 14.69 7.36
N ARG A 52 2.14 13.46 7.68
CA ARG A 52 2.78 12.22 7.20
C ARG A 52 2.04 11.68 5.99
N PHE A 53 2.80 11.24 4.99
CA PHE A 53 2.27 10.65 3.76
C PHE A 53 3.26 9.63 3.19
N PHE A 54 2.75 8.72 2.35
CA PHE A 54 3.60 7.85 1.55
C PHE A 54 3.92 8.53 0.22
N LEU A 55 5.20 8.59 -0.14
CA LEU A 55 5.66 8.99 -1.45
C LEU A 55 5.95 7.74 -2.28
N VAL A 56 5.54 7.74 -3.55
CA VAL A 56 5.58 6.59 -4.46
C VAL A 56 6.17 6.99 -5.82
N ASP A 57 7.20 6.29 -6.30
CA ASP A 57 7.78 6.52 -7.64
C ASP A 57 7.18 5.55 -8.67
N THR A 58 6.21 6.03 -9.48
CA THR A 58 5.52 5.15 -10.44
C THR A 58 6.44 4.63 -11.54
N GLY A 59 7.57 5.31 -11.77
CA GLY A 59 8.60 4.88 -12.72
C GLY A 59 9.21 3.53 -12.38
N GLY A 60 9.29 3.18 -11.09
CA GLY A 60 9.81 1.90 -10.63
C GLY A 60 8.75 0.81 -10.45
N ILE A 61 7.47 1.12 -10.65
CA ILE A 61 6.33 0.26 -10.25
C ILE A 61 5.60 -0.33 -11.45
N ALA A 62 5.41 0.45 -12.52
CA ALA A 62 4.72 -0.10 -13.67
C ALA A 62 5.56 -1.20 -14.32
N PRO A 63 4.93 -2.28 -14.79
CA PRO A 63 5.60 -3.34 -15.50
C PRO A 63 6.24 -2.75 -16.75
N VAL A 64 7.55 -2.94 -16.86
CA VAL A 64 8.30 -2.61 -18.07
C VAL A 64 8.67 -3.93 -18.69
N GLN A 65 7.96 -4.37 -19.73
CA GLN A 65 8.42 -5.52 -20.50
C GLN A 65 9.51 -5.06 -21.47
N PRO A 66 10.60 -5.82 -21.63
CA PRO A 66 11.60 -5.54 -22.65
C PRO A 66 10.93 -5.48 -24.04
N GLY A 67 10.97 -4.30 -24.67
CA GLY A 67 10.41 -4.06 -26.00
C GLY A 67 9.07 -3.31 -26.02
N ASP A 68 8.44 -3.06 -24.86
CA ASP A 68 7.22 -2.25 -24.82
C ASP A 68 7.51 -0.80 -25.27
N PRO A 69 6.63 -0.19 -26.09
CA PRO A 69 6.76 1.21 -26.44
C PRO A 69 6.75 2.10 -25.19
N ILE A 70 7.64 3.09 -25.13
CA ILE A 70 7.74 4.05 -24.01
C ILE A 70 6.38 4.69 -23.69
N GLN A 71 5.59 4.99 -24.71
CA GLN A 71 4.26 5.57 -24.57
C GLN A 71 3.31 4.66 -23.77
N GLN A 72 3.33 3.35 -24.02
CA GLN A 72 2.49 2.40 -23.29
C GLN A 72 2.90 2.34 -21.80
N GLN A 73 4.20 2.30 -21.52
CA GLN A 73 4.71 2.29 -20.15
C GLN A 73 4.29 3.54 -19.37
N VAL A 74 4.38 4.71 -20.00
CA VAL A 74 3.97 6.00 -19.40
C VAL A 74 2.46 6.01 -19.12
N PHE A 75 1.66 5.49 -20.06
CA PHE A 75 0.21 5.36 -19.90
C PHE A 75 -0.14 4.47 -18.70
N GLU A 76 0.46 3.30 -18.61
CA GLU A 76 0.23 2.36 -17.50
C GLU A 76 0.63 2.96 -16.15
N GLN A 77 1.78 3.67 -16.07
CA GLN A 77 2.20 4.40 -14.87
C GLN A 77 1.16 5.43 -14.42
N ALA A 78 0.64 6.23 -15.35
CA ALA A 78 -0.32 7.27 -15.05
C ALA A 78 -1.66 6.69 -14.58
N VAL A 79 -2.18 5.66 -15.26
CA VAL A 79 -3.43 4.97 -14.84
C VAL A 79 -3.29 4.37 -13.45
N LEU A 80 -2.17 3.69 -13.18
CA LEU A 80 -1.92 3.09 -11.87
C LEU A 80 -1.85 4.13 -10.75
N ALA A 81 -1.15 5.26 -10.98
CA ALA A 81 -1.12 6.37 -10.02
C ALA A 81 -2.52 6.93 -9.76
N VAL A 82 -3.30 7.07 -10.83
CA VAL A 82 -4.68 7.56 -10.78
C VAL A 82 -5.59 6.64 -9.99
N ASP A 83 -5.35 5.35 -9.90
CA ASP A 83 -6.23 4.46 -9.12
C ASP A 83 -5.95 4.57 -7.62
N GLU A 84 -4.68 4.67 -7.21
CA GLU A 84 -4.28 4.39 -5.82
C GLU A 84 -3.76 5.62 -5.06
N ALA A 85 -3.33 6.69 -5.75
CA ALA A 85 -2.83 7.90 -5.09
C ALA A 85 -3.94 8.82 -4.56
N ASP A 86 -3.74 9.48 -3.42
CA ASP A 86 -4.60 10.54 -2.92
C ASP A 86 -4.23 11.92 -3.54
N LEU A 87 -2.97 12.06 -3.98
CA LEU A 87 -2.41 13.24 -4.66
C LEU A 87 -1.38 12.79 -5.72
N ILE A 88 -1.32 13.48 -6.85
CA ILE A 88 -0.36 13.18 -7.92
C ILE A 88 0.61 14.35 -8.12
N LEU A 89 1.91 14.06 -8.08
CA LEU A 89 2.97 14.96 -8.53
C LEU A 89 3.26 14.70 -10.00
N PHE A 90 2.76 15.57 -10.88
CA PHE A 90 3.02 15.45 -12.31
C PHE A 90 4.30 16.18 -12.68
N VAL A 91 5.38 15.44 -12.92
CA VAL A 91 6.72 15.96 -13.16
C VAL A 91 7.00 16.09 -14.65
N VAL A 92 7.38 17.29 -15.07
CA VAL A 92 7.85 17.63 -16.42
C VAL A 92 9.27 18.18 -16.36
N ASP A 93 9.96 18.20 -17.49
CA ASP A 93 11.35 18.69 -17.62
C ASP A 93 11.32 20.11 -18.18
N GLY A 94 11.72 21.10 -17.37
CA GLY A 94 11.69 22.52 -17.73
C GLY A 94 12.52 22.82 -18.99
N PRO A 95 13.84 22.54 -18.99
CA PRO A 95 14.70 22.80 -20.15
C PRO A 95 14.26 22.11 -21.45
N ALA A 96 13.65 20.91 -21.35
CA ALA A 96 13.17 20.19 -22.52
C ALA A 96 11.82 20.71 -23.06
N GLY A 97 11.15 21.61 -22.34
CA GLY A 97 9.84 22.14 -22.70
C GLY A 97 8.72 21.09 -22.76
N LEU A 98 7.54 21.53 -23.20
CA LEU A 98 6.32 20.71 -23.22
C LEU A 98 6.30 19.67 -24.37
N GLN A 99 6.40 18.39 -24.02
CA GLN A 99 6.44 17.28 -24.99
C GLN A 99 5.05 16.68 -25.28
N ALA A 100 4.95 15.83 -26.31
CA ALA A 100 3.70 15.13 -26.66
C ALA A 100 3.23 14.19 -25.54
N LEU A 101 4.14 13.39 -24.99
CA LEU A 101 3.85 12.47 -23.88
C LEU A 101 3.37 13.20 -22.62
N ASP A 102 3.81 14.44 -22.38
CA ASP A 102 3.35 15.23 -21.25
C ASP A 102 1.86 15.61 -21.42
N ARG A 103 1.42 15.90 -22.64
CA ARG A 103 0.00 16.18 -22.95
C ARG A 103 -0.87 14.93 -22.78
N GLU A 104 -0.39 13.78 -23.23
CA GLU A 104 -1.09 12.50 -23.08
C GLU A 104 -1.26 12.11 -21.61
N VAL A 105 -0.22 12.24 -20.80
CA VAL A 105 -0.31 12.03 -19.35
C VAL A 105 -1.30 13.01 -18.73
N ALA A 106 -1.24 14.29 -19.11
CA ALA A 106 -2.16 15.30 -18.61
C ALA A 106 -3.63 14.96 -18.94
N ASP A 107 -3.91 14.41 -20.11
CA ASP A 107 -5.26 13.96 -20.48
C ASP A 107 -5.78 12.84 -19.56
N ILE A 108 -4.91 11.89 -19.20
CA ILE A 108 -5.25 10.81 -18.25
C ILE A 108 -5.54 11.40 -16.88
N LEU A 109 -4.65 12.26 -16.38
CA LEU A 109 -4.75 12.86 -15.05
C LEU A 109 -5.97 13.78 -14.91
N ARG A 110 -6.34 14.55 -15.95
CA ARG A 110 -7.54 15.39 -15.94
C ARG A 110 -8.83 14.58 -15.79
N ARG A 111 -8.90 13.39 -16.40
CA ARG A 111 -10.08 12.51 -16.33
C ARG A 111 -10.26 11.87 -14.95
N ALA A 112 -9.18 11.77 -14.16
CA ALA A 112 -9.18 11.11 -12.87
C ALA A 112 -9.87 11.90 -11.74
N ALA A 113 -10.05 13.21 -11.91
CA ALA A 113 -10.58 14.12 -10.88
C ALA A 113 -9.84 14.03 -9.52
N LYS A 114 -8.54 13.70 -9.53
CA LYS A 114 -7.68 13.71 -8.34
C LYS A 114 -6.90 15.02 -8.24
N PRO A 115 -6.50 15.47 -7.04
CA PRO A 115 -5.58 16.57 -6.89
C PRO A 115 -4.27 16.30 -7.64
N VAL A 116 -3.79 17.26 -8.43
CA VAL A 116 -2.53 17.19 -9.17
C VAL A 116 -1.72 18.45 -8.88
N VAL A 117 -0.47 18.27 -8.48
CA VAL A 117 0.53 19.35 -8.42
C VAL A 117 1.47 19.17 -9.60
N LEU A 118 1.50 20.17 -10.48
CA LEU A 118 2.40 20.19 -11.64
C LEU A 118 3.79 20.66 -11.21
N VAL A 119 4.80 19.85 -11.48
CA VAL A 119 6.18 20.06 -11.04
C VAL A 119 7.07 20.22 -12.25
N VAL A 120 7.62 21.41 -12.46
CA VAL A 120 8.61 21.68 -13.50
C VAL A 120 9.99 21.46 -12.91
N ASN A 121 10.56 20.28 -13.15
CA ASN A 121 11.85 19.88 -12.62
C ASN A 121 13.01 20.34 -13.50
N LYS A 122 14.24 20.30 -12.96
CA LYS A 122 15.48 20.80 -13.58
C LYS A 122 15.48 22.32 -13.80
N ALA A 123 14.73 23.04 -12.97
CA ALA A 123 14.81 24.50 -12.89
C ALA A 123 16.02 24.89 -12.02
N ASP A 124 17.23 24.71 -12.56
CA ASP A 124 18.49 24.91 -11.83
C ASP A 124 18.78 26.40 -11.53
N SER A 125 18.03 27.29 -12.20
CA SER A 125 17.94 28.71 -11.86
C SER A 125 16.47 29.14 -11.87
N TYR A 126 16.10 30.08 -11.01
CA TYR A 126 14.72 30.59 -10.95
C TYR A 126 14.43 31.46 -12.18
N GLN A 127 13.75 30.89 -13.16
CA GLN A 127 13.31 31.55 -14.38
C GLN A 127 11.81 31.32 -14.53
N PRO A 128 10.95 32.28 -14.11
CA PRO A 128 9.49 32.13 -14.19
C PRO A 128 8.98 31.82 -15.60
N GLU A 129 9.71 32.25 -16.63
CA GLU A 129 9.40 32.00 -18.03
C GLU A 129 9.36 30.51 -18.37
N LEU A 130 10.12 29.67 -17.67
CA LEU A 130 10.06 28.21 -17.82
C LEU A 130 8.68 27.65 -17.49
N ALA A 131 7.85 28.35 -16.73
CA ALA A 131 6.50 27.92 -16.38
C ALA A 131 5.49 28.13 -17.53
N ALA A 132 5.76 29.08 -18.44
CA ALA A 132 4.77 29.64 -19.36
C ALA A 132 4.07 28.56 -20.20
N ASP A 133 4.86 27.68 -20.82
CA ASP A 133 4.34 26.62 -21.70
C ASP A 133 3.54 25.56 -20.93
N PHE A 134 3.83 25.37 -19.64
CA PHE A 134 3.22 24.31 -18.83
C PHE A 134 1.86 24.69 -18.26
N TYR A 135 1.47 25.97 -18.26
CA TYR A 135 0.09 26.39 -17.97
C TYR A 135 -0.92 25.74 -18.91
N ALA A 136 -0.52 25.43 -20.15
CA ALA A 136 -1.36 24.74 -21.13
C ALA A 136 -1.79 23.32 -20.68
N LEU A 137 -1.15 22.74 -19.67
CA LEU A 137 -1.52 21.45 -19.09
C LEU A 137 -2.74 21.54 -18.17
N GLY A 138 -3.14 22.73 -17.71
CA GLY A 138 -4.40 22.95 -16.99
C GLY A 138 -4.43 22.45 -15.55
N PHE A 139 -3.28 22.42 -14.86
CA PHE A 139 -3.17 22.00 -13.45
C PHE A 139 -2.83 23.14 -12.48
N GLY A 140 -3.15 24.39 -12.86
CA GLY A 140 -2.84 25.57 -12.04
C GLY A 140 -1.39 26.04 -12.17
N GLU A 141 -0.89 26.73 -11.14
CA GLU A 141 0.47 27.28 -11.11
C GLU A 141 1.52 26.15 -10.97
N PRO A 142 2.46 26.02 -11.94
CA PRO A 142 3.51 25.02 -11.85
C PRO A 142 4.52 25.34 -10.74
N VAL A 143 4.91 24.32 -9.96
CA VAL A 143 5.99 24.44 -8.97
C VAL A 143 7.33 24.15 -9.65
N LEU A 144 8.18 25.17 -9.74
CA LEU A 144 9.53 25.04 -10.31
C LEU A 144 10.49 24.48 -9.26
N VAL A 145 11.17 23.38 -9.57
CA VAL A 145 12.12 22.74 -8.65
C VAL A 145 13.39 22.31 -9.39
N SER A 146 14.49 22.18 -8.64
CA SER A 146 15.64 21.38 -9.08
C SER A 146 15.85 20.26 -8.06
N ALA A 147 15.42 19.05 -8.41
CA ALA A 147 15.64 17.88 -7.56
C ALA A 147 17.15 17.59 -7.35
N GLU A 148 17.96 17.83 -8.38
CA GLU A 148 19.39 17.57 -8.39
C GLU A 148 20.16 18.54 -7.50
N HIS A 149 19.78 19.83 -7.51
CA HIS A 149 20.40 20.86 -6.67
C HIS A 149 19.66 21.11 -5.35
N GLY A 150 18.46 20.56 -5.19
CA GLY A 150 17.65 20.69 -3.98
C GLY A 150 16.96 22.06 -3.84
N LEU A 151 16.61 22.69 -4.96
CA LEU A 151 15.98 24.01 -4.98
C LEU A 151 14.45 23.90 -4.92
N ASN A 152 13.84 24.75 -4.09
CA ASN A 152 12.39 24.92 -3.92
C ASN A 152 11.61 23.63 -3.58
N LEU A 153 12.25 22.70 -2.86
CA LEU A 153 11.60 21.45 -2.45
C LEU A 153 10.64 21.65 -1.26
N ASP A 154 10.92 22.64 -0.42
CA ASP A 154 10.04 23.15 0.62
C ASP A 154 8.75 23.71 0.02
N GLY A 155 8.84 24.57 -1.00
CA GLY A 155 7.65 25.08 -1.70
C GLY A 155 6.82 23.96 -2.35
N LEU A 156 7.48 22.92 -2.88
CA LEU A 156 6.79 21.72 -3.37
C LEU A 156 6.09 20.96 -2.23
N LEU A 157 6.74 20.79 -1.08
CA LEU A 157 6.16 20.09 0.07
C LEU A 157 5.00 20.86 0.70
N ASP A 158 5.07 22.20 0.72
CA ASP A 158 3.95 23.06 1.11
C ASP A 158 2.75 22.86 0.18
N ALA A 159 2.99 22.85 -1.13
CA ALA A 159 1.95 22.58 -2.13
C ALA A 159 1.36 21.17 -1.97
N VAL A 160 2.19 20.16 -1.68
CA VAL A 160 1.73 18.79 -1.38
C VAL A 160 0.79 18.81 -0.18
N VAL A 161 1.23 19.32 0.96
CA VAL A 161 0.46 19.28 2.21
C VAL A 161 -0.86 20.06 2.11
N ALA A 162 -0.87 21.16 1.36
CA ALA A 162 -2.07 21.95 1.10
C ALA A 162 -3.15 21.18 0.31
N HIS A 163 -2.74 20.26 -0.58
CA HIS A 163 -3.65 19.47 -1.41
C HIS A 163 -3.94 18.07 -0.87
N LEU A 164 -3.20 17.62 0.15
CA LEU A 164 -3.47 16.35 0.81
C LEU A 164 -4.84 16.38 1.50
N PRO A 165 -5.63 15.29 1.42
CA PRO A 165 -6.91 15.21 2.12
C PRO A 165 -6.73 15.49 3.62
N PRO A 166 -7.68 16.17 4.25
CA PRO A 166 -7.58 16.51 5.67
C PRO A 166 -7.38 15.25 6.49
N VAL A 167 -6.51 15.34 7.50
CA VAL A 167 -6.30 14.26 8.46
C VAL A 167 -7.60 14.09 9.23
N ALA A 168 -8.31 12.98 8.99
CA ALA A 168 -9.51 12.68 9.73
C ALA A 168 -9.15 12.45 11.20
N ALA A 169 -9.82 13.14 12.13
CA ALA A 169 -9.69 12.85 13.54
C ALA A 169 -10.01 11.36 13.79
N GLU A 170 -9.19 10.67 14.60
CA GLU A 170 -9.54 9.32 15.02
C GLU A 170 -10.77 9.39 15.91
N GLU A 171 -11.86 8.78 15.47
CA GLU A 171 -12.93 8.43 16.40
C GLU A 171 -12.35 7.40 17.36
N GLU A 172 -12.36 7.74 18.66
CA GLU A 172 -12.01 6.80 19.72
C GLU A 172 -12.99 5.62 19.63
N THR A 173 -12.47 4.48 19.21
CA THR A 173 -13.22 3.22 19.17
C THR A 173 -12.56 2.24 20.10
N THR A 174 -13.38 1.53 20.88
CA THR A 174 -12.94 0.41 21.71
C THR A 174 -12.83 -0.89 20.92
N ALA A 175 -13.18 -0.87 19.63
CA ALA A 175 -13.11 -2.04 18.77
C ALA A 175 -11.66 -2.37 18.41
N VAL A 176 -11.29 -3.65 18.49
CA VAL A 176 -9.97 -4.12 18.05
C VAL A 176 -9.91 -4.08 16.53
N LYS A 177 -9.00 -3.28 15.98
CA LYS A 177 -8.82 -3.12 14.53
C LYS A 177 -7.93 -4.25 14.00
N VAL A 178 -8.43 -5.00 13.03
CA VAL A 178 -7.77 -6.19 12.50
C VAL A 178 -7.54 -6.05 11.00
N ALA A 179 -6.29 -6.07 10.57
CA ALA A 179 -5.93 -6.12 9.16
C ALA A 179 -5.73 -7.57 8.70
N ILE A 180 -6.18 -7.90 7.48
CA ILE A 180 -5.90 -9.18 6.83
C ILE A 180 -5.04 -8.92 5.60
N ILE A 181 -3.77 -9.32 5.66
CA ILE A 181 -2.79 -9.13 4.58
C ILE A 181 -2.28 -10.48 4.06
N GLY A 182 -1.65 -10.46 2.89
CA GLY A 182 -1.10 -11.65 2.24
C GLY A 182 -1.07 -11.47 0.73
N ARG A 183 -0.31 -12.30 0.03
CA ARG A 183 -0.23 -12.32 -1.44
C ARG A 183 -1.61 -12.46 -2.11
N PRO A 184 -1.81 -12.04 -3.38
CA PRO A 184 -3.00 -12.42 -4.13
C PRO A 184 -3.31 -13.92 -4.05
N ASN A 185 -4.60 -14.29 -4.02
CA ASN A 185 -5.09 -15.67 -4.06
C ASN A 185 -4.73 -16.61 -2.88
N VAL A 186 -4.15 -16.12 -1.79
CA VAL A 186 -3.93 -16.90 -0.54
C VAL A 186 -5.23 -17.22 0.22
N GLY A 187 -6.33 -16.55 -0.13
CA GLY A 187 -7.67 -16.78 0.43
C GLY A 187 -8.17 -15.74 1.44
N LYS A 188 -7.66 -14.50 1.38
CA LYS A 188 -8.12 -13.37 2.20
C LYS A 188 -9.65 -13.20 2.19
N SER A 189 -10.25 -13.15 1.00
CA SER A 189 -11.71 -12.96 0.85
C SER A 189 -12.50 -14.14 1.37
N SER A 190 -11.97 -15.36 1.18
CA SER A 190 -12.56 -16.57 1.74
C SER A 190 -12.54 -16.52 3.26
N LEU A 191 -11.45 -16.06 3.88
CA LEU A 191 -11.37 -15.97 5.34
C LEU A 191 -12.34 -14.94 5.90
N VAL A 192 -12.44 -13.75 5.28
CA VAL A 192 -13.41 -12.73 5.69
C VAL A 192 -14.83 -13.29 5.64
N ASN A 193 -15.22 -13.94 4.55
CA ASN A 193 -16.56 -14.52 4.44
C ASN A 193 -16.79 -15.67 5.44
N ALA A 194 -15.77 -16.49 5.69
CA ALA A 194 -15.87 -17.58 6.66
C ALA A 194 -16.06 -17.03 8.08
N LEU A 195 -15.32 -15.98 8.46
CA LEU A 195 -15.48 -15.30 9.75
C LEU A 195 -16.88 -14.70 9.91
N LEU A 196 -17.42 -14.07 8.87
CA LEU A 196 -18.77 -13.50 8.89
C LEU A 196 -19.88 -14.56 8.92
N GLY A 197 -19.58 -15.80 8.55
CA GLY A 197 -20.53 -16.93 8.58
C GLY A 197 -20.45 -17.80 9.83
N GLU A 198 -19.54 -17.50 10.77
CA GLU A 198 -19.43 -18.22 12.04
C GLU A 198 -20.64 -17.90 12.94
N GLU A 199 -21.23 -18.92 13.58
CA GLU A 199 -22.48 -18.79 14.37
C GLU A 199 -22.42 -17.72 15.48
N ARG A 200 -21.22 -17.45 15.99
CA ARG A 200 -20.97 -16.52 17.11
C ARG A 200 -20.54 -15.13 16.66
N VAL A 201 -20.40 -14.91 15.36
CA VAL A 201 -19.99 -13.63 14.78
C VAL A 201 -21.23 -12.96 14.22
N ILE A 202 -21.52 -11.75 14.69
CA ILE A 202 -22.60 -10.93 14.17
C ILE A 202 -22.05 -9.64 13.58
N VAL A 203 -22.64 -9.17 12.48
CA VAL A 203 -22.33 -7.86 11.93
C VAL A 203 -22.91 -6.81 12.88
N SER A 204 -22.05 -5.96 13.42
CA SER A 204 -22.50 -4.91 14.34
C SER A 204 -23.26 -3.83 13.55
N PRO A 205 -24.45 -3.42 14.01
CA PRO A 205 -25.20 -2.32 13.41
C PRO A 205 -24.64 -0.95 13.81
N VAL A 206 -23.71 -0.88 14.78
CA VAL A 206 -23.10 0.37 15.24
C VAL A 206 -22.34 1.00 14.06
N PRO A 207 -22.86 2.07 13.45
CA PRO A 207 -22.18 2.77 12.38
C PRO A 207 -21.06 3.57 13.06
N GLY A 208 -19.82 3.22 12.76
CA GLY A 208 -18.65 3.85 13.39
C GLY A 208 -17.54 4.20 12.41
N THR A 209 -17.87 4.49 11.14
CA THR A 209 -16.98 5.21 10.21
C THR A 209 -17.77 5.69 8.98
N THR A 210 -18.41 6.85 9.07
CA THR A 210 -18.89 7.55 7.88
C THR A 210 -17.71 8.14 7.10
N ARG A 211 -17.02 7.32 6.29
CA ARG A 211 -16.44 7.76 5.00
C ARG A 211 -15.88 6.63 4.15
N ASP A 212 -15.28 5.62 4.77
CA ASP A 212 -14.70 4.49 4.06
C ASP A 212 -15.67 3.31 4.12
N ALA A 213 -16.50 3.15 3.08
CA ALA A 213 -17.43 2.01 2.88
C ALA A 213 -16.73 0.65 2.69
N VAL A 214 -15.56 0.49 3.31
CA VAL A 214 -14.50 -0.46 2.98
C VAL A 214 -14.14 -1.35 4.17
N ASP A 215 -14.36 -0.91 5.40
CA ASP A 215 -14.12 -1.71 6.61
C ASP A 215 -15.38 -2.47 7.04
N THR A 216 -15.22 -3.62 7.71
CA THR A 216 -16.36 -4.44 8.17
C THR A 216 -16.38 -4.53 9.69
N PRO A 217 -17.39 -3.93 10.38
CA PRO A 217 -17.54 -4.09 11.81
C PRO A 217 -18.11 -5.48 12.14
N LEU A 218 -17.58 -6.10 13.19
CA LEU A 218 -18.04 -7.39 13.66
C LEU A 218 -17.97 -7.47 15.17
N ARG A 219 -18.91 -8.22 15.74
CA ARG A 219 -18.94 -8.50 17.17
C ARG A 219 -18.81 -9.99 17.37
N PHE A 220 -17.89 -10.37 18.25
CA PHE A 220 -17.70 -11.75 18.67
C PHE A 220 -17.71 -11.79 20.18
N GLN A 221 -18.66 -12.54 20.73
CA GLN A 221 -19.00 -12.47 22.16
C GLN A 221 -19.35 -11.02 22.54
N ASP A 222 -18.63 -10.44 23.50
CA ASP A 222 -18.85 -9.06 23.98
C ASP A 222 -17.76 -8.07 23.52
N GLN A 223 -16.87 -8.51 22.62
CA GLN A 223 -15.82 -7.66 22.07
C GLN A 223 -16.19 -7.23 20.65
N ASP A 224 -16.09 -5.93 20.40
CA ASP A 224 -16.24 -5.36 19.06
C ASP A 224 -14.88 -5.39 18.34
N PHE A 225 -14.93 -5.64 17.04
CA PHE A 225 -13.79 -5.67 16.13
C PHE A 225 -14.12 -4.91 14.85
N LEU A 226 -13.07 -4.41 14.19
CA LEU A 226 -13.18 -3.76 12.89
C LEU A 226 -12.19 -4.39 11.91
N LEU A 227 -12.68 -5.08 10.88
CA LEU A 227 -11.82 -5.58 9.80
C LEU A 227 -11.47 -4.45 8.85
N ILE A 228 -10.18 -4.17 8.71
CA ILE A 228 -9.64 -3.10 7.90
C ILE A 228 -9.49 -3.53 6.42
N ASP A 229 -9.84 -2.65 5.48
CA ASP A 229 -9.69 -2.80 4.01
C ASP A 229 -10.33 -4.08 3.41
N THR A 230 -11.56 -4.37 3.82
CA THR A 230 -12.32 -5.50 3.25
C THR A 230 -12.77 -5.29 1.80
N ALA A 231 -12.90 -4.05 1.32
CA ALA A 231 -13.26 -3.79 -0.08
C ALA A 231 -12.11 -4.03 -1.07
N GLY A 232 -10.84 -3.86 -0.67
CA GLY A 232 -9.69 -4.33 -1.48
C GLY A 232 -9.69 -5.84 -1.66
N ILE A 233 -10.05 -6.55 -0.60
CA ILE A 233 -10.23 -8.00 -0.58
C ILE A 233 -11.40 -8.45 -1.49
N ARG A 234 -12.45 -7.62 -1.66
CA ARG A 234 -13.61 -7.90 -2.54
C ARG A 234 -13.40 -7.54 -4.01
N ARG A 235 -12.54 -6.56 -4.33
CA ARG A 235 -12.26 -6.07 -5.70
C ARG A 235 -11.30 -6.95 -6.52
N ALA A 236 -10.62 -7.92 -5.90
CA ALA A 236 -9.65 -8.82 -6.54
C ALA A 236 -10.22 -9.75 -7.65
N ARG A 237 -11.45 -9.52 -8.13
CA ARG A 237 -12.11 -10.31 -9.20
C ARG A 237 -12.26 -9.58 -10.54
N GLY A 238 -11.90 -8.30 -10.65
CA GLY A 238 -12.44 -7.47 -11.72
C GLY A 238 -11.49 -7.07 -12.84
N ARG A 239 -10.39 -6.39 -12.51
CA ARG A 239 -9.53 -5.73 -13.50
C ARG A 239 -8.15 -5.57 -12.92
N ALA A 240 -7.15 -6.12 -13.58
CA ALA A 240 -5.82 -5.56 -13.54
C ALA A 240 -5.01 -6.02 -14.74
N SER A 241 -4.57 -5.02 -15.51
CA SER A 241 -3.34 -5.03 -16.26
C SER A 241 -2.21 -5.73 -15.48
N SER A 242 -1.39 -6.53 -16.18
CA SER A 242 -0.04 -7.02 -15.80
C SER A 242 0.23 -7.45 -14.33
N ARG A 243 0.81 -8.65 -14.14
CA ARG A 243 1.05 -9.25 -12.81
C ARG A 243 1.86 -8.37 -11.84
N ASP A 244 2.83 -7.59 -12.33
CA ASP A 244 3.76 -6.84 -11.48
C ASP A 244 3.12 -5.60 -10.83
N ALA A 245 2.23 -4.90 -11.57
CA ALA A 245 1.45 -3.79 -11.02
C ALA A 245 0.54 -4.23 -9.87
N VAL A 246 -0.07 -5.41 -10.00
CA VAL A 246 -0.96 -5.99 -8.98
C VAL A 246 -0.20 -6.29 -7.69
N GLU A 247 1.05 -6.71 -7.78
CA GLU A 247 1.88 -7.04 -6.63
C GLU A 247 2.27 -5.81 -5.81
N TYR A 248 2.74 -4.74 -6.45
CA TYR A 248 3.15 -3.54 -5.74
C TYR A 248 2.01 -2.87 -4.96
N TYR A 249 0.85 -2.69 -5.60
CA TYR A 249 -0.29 -2.08 -4.91
C TYR A 249 -0.87 -2.99 -3.84
N SER A 250 -0.71 -4.31 -3.97
CA SER A 250 -1.02 -5.22 -2.85
C SER A 250 -0.15 -4.95 -1.62
N VAL A 251 1.12 -4.54 -1.81
CA VAL A 251 2.03 -4.17 -0.71
C VAL A 251 1.65 -2.81 -0.10
N LEU A 252 1.39 -1.77 -0.91
CA LEU A 252 0.94 -0.47 -0.39
C LEU A 252 -0.35 -0.59 0.42
N ARG A 253 -1.33 -1.36 -0.07
CA ARG A 253 -2.58 -1.61 0.65
C ARG A 253 -2.35 -2.38 1.94
N ALA A 254 -1.43 -3.34 1.93
CA ALA A 254 -1.04 -4.04 3.16
C ALA A 254 -0.45 -3.06 4.18
N ILE A 255 0.43 -2.15 3.77
CA ILE A 255 1.00 -1.11 4.65
C ILE A 255 -0.10 -0.23 5.24
N GLN A 256 -0.98 0.32 4.40
CA GLN A 256 -2.09 1.16 4.87
C GLN A 256 -3.04 0.43 5.81
N ALA A 257 -3.32 -0.85 5.56
CA ALA A 257 -4.15 -1.66 6.44
C ALA A 257 -3.47 -1.90 7.79
N VAL A 258 -2.18 -2.24 7.78
CA VAL A 258 -1.37 -2.49 8.98
C VAL A 258 -1.23 -1.24 9.84
N GLU A 259 -1.04 -0.06 9.26
CA GLU A 259 -0.96 1.20 10.02
C GLU A 259 -2.22 1.54 10.82
N ARG A 260 -3.37 1.05 10.36
CA ARG A 260 -4.67 1.27 10.99
C ARG A 260 -5.06 0.15 11.95
N ALA A 261 -4.31 -0.95 11.97
CA ALA A 261 -4.67 -2.14 12.73
C ALA A 261 -3.92 -2.21 14.07
N ASP A 262 -4.59 -2.81 15.05
CA ASP A 262 -3.99 -3.22 16.31
C ASP A 262 -3.34 -4.60 16.14
N VAL A 263 -4.04 -5.51 15.46
CA VAL A 263 -3.57 -6.87 15.15
C VAL A 263 -3.61 -7.13 13.64
N THR A 264 -2.52 -7.69 13.11
CA THR A 264 -2.40 -8.07 11.69
C THR A 264 -2.41 -9.59 11.53
N LEU A 265 -3.31 -10.09 10.68
CA LEU A 265 -3.35 -11.47 10.21
C LEU A 265 -2.59 -11.58 8.88
N VAL A 266 -1.44 -12.25 8.90
CA VAL A 266 -0.64 -12.53 7.69
C VAL A 266 -1.05 -13.89 7.14
N LEU A 267 -1.81 -13.89 6.04
CA LEU A 267 -2.31 -15.11 5.42
C LEU A 267 -1.30 -15.72 4.44
N LEU A 268 -1.02 -17.00 4.66
CA LEU A 268 -0.11 -17.83 3.87
C LEU A 268 -0.88 -18.97 3.20
N ASN A 269 -0.40 -19.44 2.05
CA ASN A 269 -0.97 -20.60 1.36
C ASN A 269 -0.22 -21.89 1.75
N ALA A 270 -0.88 -22.80 2.46
CA ALA A 270 -0.29 -24.06 2.87
C ALA A 270 0.20 -24.93 1.70
N GLY A 271 -0.52 -24.91 0.57
CA GLY A 271 -0.24 -25.76 -0.58
C GLY A 271 1.01 -25.38 -1.39
N GLU A 272 1.44 -24.12 -1.30
CA GLU A 272 2.60 -23.61 -2.05
C GLU A 272 3.80 -23.28 -1.13
N PHE A 273 3.67 -23.57 0.17
CA PHE A 273 4.59 -23.10 1.21
C PHE A 273 4.87 -21.58 1.07
N LEU A 274 6.04 -21.13 1.48
CA LEU A 274 6.44 -19.73 1.56
C LEU A 274 7.14 -19.28 0.28
N LEU A 275 6.66 -18.20 -0.32
CA LEU A 275 7.33 -17.48 -1.40
C LEU A 275 8.04 -16.21 -0.86
N GLU A 276 8.94 -15.63 -1.64
CA GLU A 276 9.63 -14.38 -1.27
C GLU A 276 8.65 -13.23 -1.00
N GLN A 277 7.56 -13.16 -1.78
CA GLN A 277 6.51 -12.16 -1.57
C GLN A 277 5.81 -12.32 -0.21
N ASP A 278 5.66 -13.55 0.29
CA ASP A 278 5.06 -13.79 1.60
C ASP A 278 5.96 -13.25 2.72
N LYS A 279 7.28 -13.37 2.58
CA LYS A 279 8.26 -12.79 3.51
C LYS A 279 8.19 -11.26 3.50
N LYS A 280 8.11 -10.65 2.31
CA LYS A 280 7.94 -9.19 2.15
C LYS A 280 6.66 -8.70 2.84
N VAL A 281 5.54 -9.39 2.65
CA VAL A 281 4.27 -8.99 3.27
C VAL A 281 4.29 -9.20 4.79
N ALA A 282 4.94 -10.27 5.28
CA ALA A 282 5.09 -10.54 6.70
C ALA A 282 6.03 -9.54 7.42
N ALA A 283 6.97 -8.93 6.70
CA ALA A 283 7.87 -7.90 7.23
C ALA A 283 7.13 -6.62 7.64
N ILE A 284 6.08 -6.24 6.90
CA ILE A 284 5.35 -4.98 7.09
C ILE A 284 4.82 -4.80 8.52
N PRO A 285 4.04 -5.74 9.11
CA PRO A 285 3.58 -5.59 10.48
C PRO A 285 4.70 -5.72 11.51
N HIS A 286 5.79 -6.42 11.20
CA HIS A 286 6.94 -6.50 12.10
C HIS A 286 7.65 -5.15 12.24
N GLU A 287 7.94 -4.50 11.12
CA GLU A 287 8.65 -3.20 11.07
C GLU A 287 7.84 -2.06 11.66
N THR A 288 6.52 -2.12 11.51
CA THR A 288 5.60 -1.14 12.09
C THR A 288 5.25 -1.42 13.56
N GLY A 289 5.87 -2.45 14.17
CA GLY A 289 5.66 -2.81 15.58
C GLY A 289 4.25 -3.32 15.87
N ARG A 290 3.54 -3.85 14.87
CA ARG A 290 2.16 -4.33 15.01
C ARG A 290 2.11 -5.76 15.48
N ALA A 291 1.16 -6.02 16.37
CA ALA A 291 0.88 -7.37 16.82
C ALA A 291 0.49 -8.24 15.62
N THR A 292 1.06 -9.43 15.51
CA THR A 292 0.99 -10.25 14.30
C THR A 292 0.61 -11.68 14.61
N ILE A 293 -0.27 -12.25 13.79
CA ILE A 293 -0.60 -13.68 13.78
C ILE A 293 -0.38 -14.20 12.36
N LEU A 294 0.38 -15.29 12.22
CA LEU A 294 0.54 -15.98 10.95
C LEU A 294 -0.60 -16.97 10.76
N VAL A 295 -1.30 -16.90 9.64
CA VAL A 295 -2.45 -17.74 9.33
C VAL A 295 -2.14 -18.58 8.10
N VAL A 296 -1.83 -19.84 8.31
CA VAL A 296 -1.59 -20.84 7.26
C VAL A 296 -2.94 -21.38 6.78
N ASN A 297 -3.44 -20.81 5.69
CA ASN A 297 -4.72 -21.12 5.08
C ASN A 297 -4.60 -22.27 4.05
N LYS A 298 -5.73 -22.82 3.62
CA LYS A 298 -5.82 -24.00 2.72
C LYS A 298 -5.19 -25.26 3.32
N TRP A 299 -5.23 -25.37 4.65
CA TRP A 299 -4.68 -26.53 5.37
C TRP A 299 -5.41 -27.85 5.05
N ASP A 300 -6.61 -27.77 4.45
CA ASP A 300 -7.32 -28.92 3.89
C ASP A 300 -6.53 -29.61 2.77
N LEU A 301 -5.74 -28.86 1.99
CA LEU A 301 -4.97 -29.39 0.85
C LEU A 301 -3.69 -30.12 1.23
N VAL A 302 -3.23 -29.99 2.48
CA VAL A 302 -2.01 -30.64 2.94
C VAL A 302 -2.33 -32.05 3.43
N GLU A 303 -1.60 -33.05 2.95
CA GLU A 303 -1.61 -34.41 3.48
C GLU A 303 -1.03 -34.46 4.90
N LYS A 304 -1.76 -35.09 5.82
CA LYS A 304 -1.52 -34.91 7.25
C LYS A 304 -0.95 -36.19 7.87
N THR A 305 0.13 -36.03 8.61
CA THR A 305 0.63 -36.97 9.61
C THR A 305 0.51 -36.32 11.00
N SER A 306 0.84 -37.07 12.05
CA SER A 306 0.85 -36.55 13.43
C SER A 306 1.83 -35.40 13.65
N ARG A 307 2.82 -35.21 12.76
CA ARG A 307 3.91 -34.22 12.91
C ARG A 307 3.87 -33.07 11.90
N THR A 308 3.02 -33.15 10.87
CA THR A 308 3.00 -32.18 9.76
C THR A 308 2.90 -30.73 10.20
N ALA A 309 2.04 -30.41 11.18
CA ALA A 309 1.88 -29.03 11.67
C ALA A 309 3.14 -28.52 12.38
N GLN A 310 3.77 -29.35 13.23
CA GLN A 310 4.99 -29.00 13.95
C GLN A 310 6.17 -28.81 12.99
N GLU A 311 6.28 -29.68 11.99
CA GLU A 311 7.33 -29.60 10.96
C GLU A 311 7.15 -28.36 10.08
N TYR A 312 5.92 -28.05 9.68
CA TYR A 312 5.61 -26.85 8.91
C TYR A 312 5.96 -25.58 9.69
N GLU A 313 5.54 -25.50 10.96
CA GLU A 313 5.87 -24.36 11.82
C GLU A 313 7.39 -24.23 11.99
N LYS A 314 8.10 -25.32 12.28
CA LYS A 314 9.57 -25.30 12.40
C LYS A 314 10.24 -24.73 11.14
N ARG A 315 9.78 -25.15 9.96
CA ARG A 315 10.28 -24.67 8.67
C ARG A 315 9.97 -23.18 8.48
N LEU A 316 8.75 -22.77 8.82
CA LEU A 316 8.32 -21.38 8.75
C LEU A 316 9.14 -20.46 9.66
N ARG A 317 9.49 -20.91 10.89
CA ARG A 317 10.36 -20.17 11.82
C ARG A 317 11.81 -20.07 11.36
N ALA A 318 12.26 -21.02 10.54
CA ALA A 318 13.58 -20.98 9.93
C ALA A 318 13.64 -19.97 8.78
N GLU A 319 12.60 -19.94 7.95
CA GLU A 319 12.50 -19.02 6.81
C GLU A 319 12.16 -17.57 7.18
N MET A 320 11.43 -17.36 8.27
CA MET A 320 11.07 -16.02 8.77
C MET A 320 11.52 -15.84 10.23
N PRO A 321 12.83 -15.76 10.49
CA PRO A 321 13.37 -15.66 11.85
C PRO A 321 12.98 -14.35 12.56
N PHE A 322 12.70 -13.29 11.81
CA PHE A 322 12.32 -11.98 12.32
C PHE A 322 10.93 -11.96 13.01
N ILE A 323 10.03 -12.87 12.63
CA ILE A 323 8.64 -12.89 13.12
C ILE A 323 8.35 -14.11 14.03
N ARG A 324 9.37 -14.61 14.72
CA ARG A 324 9.27 -15.79 15.61
C ARG A 324 8.28 -15.62 16.77
N TYR A 325 8.00 -14.38 17.17
CA TYR A 325 7.04 -14.07 18.23
C TYR A 325 5.58 -14.29 17.81
N ALA A 326 5.28 -14.21 16.51
CA ALA A 326 3.89 -14.26 16.04
C ALA A 326 3.32 -15.68 16.18
N PRO A 327 2.13 -15.87 16.78
CA PRO A 327 1.47 -17.18 16.80
C PRO A 327 1.16 -17.70 15.39
N VAL A 328 1.11 -19.03 15.23
CA VAL A 328 0.76 -19.68 13.95
C VAL A 328 -0.57 -20.40 14.07
N LEU A 329 -1.53 -20.04 13.24
CA LEU A 329 -2.82 -20.71 13.10
C LEU A 329 -2.88 -21.47 11.78
N PHE A 330 -3.26 -22.74 11.85
CA PHE A 330 -3.53 -23.58 10.68
C PHE A 330 -5.03 -23.72 10.48
N LEU A 331 -5.55 -23.28 9.33
CA LEU A 331 -7.00 -23.29 9.05
C LEU A 331 -7.32 -23.53 7.57
N SER A 332 -8.60 -23.75 7.28
CA SER A 332 -9.14 -23.67 5.92
C SER A 332 -10.36 -22.78 5.90
N ALA A 333 -10.21 -21.61 5.28
CA ALA A 333 -11.32 -20.69 5.04
C ALA A 333 -12.41 -21.29 4.12
N ARG A 334 -12.05 -22.28 3.28
CA ARG A 334 -13.01 -22.92 2.37
C ARG A 334 -13.92 -23.91 3.08
N THR A 335 -13.36 -24.70 3.99
CA THR A 335 -14.11 -25.76 4.70
C THR A 335 -14.61 -25.33 6.08
N GLY A 336 -14.19 -24.14 6.56
CA GLY A 336 -14.46 -23.69 7.93
C GLY A 336 -13.54 -24.30 8.98
N LEU A 337 -12.60 -25.18 8.58
CA LEU A 337 -11.71 -25.86 9.52
C LEU A 337 -10.94 -24.84 10.36
N ARG A 338 -11.22 -24.81 11.67
CA ARG A 338 -10.55 -23.99 12.70
C ARG A 338 -10.68 -22.47 12.48
N VAL A 339 -11.62 -22.00 11.67
CA VAL A 339 -11.86 -20.56 11.46
C VAL A 339 -12.28 -19.87 12.77
N GLY A 340 -13.15 -20.49 13.56
CA GLY A 340 -13.52 -20.00 14.91
C GLY A 340 -12.37 -19.84 15.93
N ARG A 341 -11.12 -20.22 15.61
CA ARG A 341 -9.94 -19.93 16.46
C ARG A 341 -9.34 -18.55 16.23
N VAL A 342 -9.67 -17.89 15.12
CA VAL A 342 -9.04 -16.62 14.72
C VAL A 342 -9.36 -15.49 15.69
N LEU A 343 -10.64 -15.20 15.95
CA LEU A 343 -11.03 -14.09 16.83
C LEU A 343 -10.61 -14.29 18.30
N PRO A 344 -10.70 -15.50 18.89
CA PRO A 344 -10.11 -15.76 20.21
C PRO A 344 -8.61 -15.46 20.25
N GLU A 345 -7.86 -15.84 19.22
CA GLU A 345 -6.42 -15.60 19.17
C GLU A 345 -6.09 -14.11 18.98
N VAL A 346 -6.87 -13.40 18.14
CA VAL A 346 -6.77 -11.94 18.01
C VAL A 346 -7.00 -11.27 19.35
N THR A 347 -8.03 -11.68 20.10
CA THR A 347 -8.33 -11.13 21.43
C THR A 347 -7.16 -11.33 22.39
N ARG A 348 -6.57 -12.54 22.39
CA ARG A 348 -5.41 -12.88 23.22
C ARG A 348 -4.16 -12.07 22.89
N VAL A 349 -3.98 -11.72 21.62
CA VAL A 349 -2.81 -10.98 21.11
C VAL A 349 -3.00 -9.47 21.23
N ALA A 350 -4.25 -8.99 21.25
CA ALA A 350 -4.58 -7.57 21.43
C ALA A 350 -4.55 -7.12 22.90
N ALA A 351 -4.73 -8.05 23.84
CA ALA A 351 -4.62 -7.82 25.28
C ALA A 351 -3.15 -7.84 25.73
#